data_AF-A0A0F0H803-F1
#
_entry.id   AF-A0A0F0H803-F1
#
_cell.length_a   1.000
_cell.length_b   1.000
_cell.length_c   1.000
_cell.angle_alpha   90.00
_cell.angle_beta   90.00
_cell.angle_gamma   90.00
#
_symmetry.space_group_name_H-M   'P 1'
#
loop_
_entity.id
_entity.type
_entity.pdbx_description
1 polymer ?
#
loop_
_entity_poly.entity_id
_entity_poly.type
_entity_poly.pdbx_seq_one_letter_code
_entity_poly.pdbx_strand_id
1 'polypeptide(L)'
;MLLHAVKWDRKAAVQWVANAGALSSSITPTGSELAPELPATAEALAEGAVSVEHVTALAKAMEKLPAEAETAMVDFAREHPPGVIGKFGKDVAYALCQNDPEPRDAEPEPLVNQLMKSWKNGQLEVKALLDTVTGAAFEAMLDPLAKPRPDTSGQGPDLRSRTEREGEAFAELVNLMMRADQLPEHGGEPVTLTLTMSYDDLAEQVGQAMLDNGERVP
;
A
#
# COMPACT_ATOMS: atom_id res chain seq x y z
N MET A 1 -24.81 -10.12 13.24
CA MET A 1 -25.85 -11.13 12.95
C MET A 1 -26.85 -10.71 11.84
N LEU A 2 -26.97 -9.43 11.45
CA LEU A 2 -27.94 -9.01 10.42
C LEU A 2 -27.50 -9.23 8.95
N LEU A 3 -26.18 -9.34 8.67
CA LEU A 3 -25.64 -9.53 7.31
C LEU A 3 -26.10 -10.83 6.62
N HIS A 4 -26.23 -11.93 7.37
CA HIS A 4 -26.60 -13.24 6.83
C HIS A 4 -28.12 -13.39 6.58
N ALA A 5 -28.96 -12.58 7.22
CA ALA A 5 -30.41 -12.68 7.11
C ALA A 5 -30.96 -12.07 5.81
N VAL A 6 -30.29 -11.03 5.29
CA VAL A 6 -30.74 -10.27 4.10
C VAL A 6 -29.93 -10.66 2.83
N LYS A 7 -28.92 -11.54 2.97
CA LYS A 7 -28.00 -11.93 1.89
C LYS A 7 -27.31 -10.72 1.23
N TRP A 8 -26.98 -9.70 2.00
CA TRP A 8 -26.23 -8.54 1.52
C TRP A 8 -24.74 -8.73 1.76
N ASP A 9 -23.92 -8.35 0.77
CA ASP A 9 -22.48 -8.25 0.94
C ASP A 9 -22.12 -7.06 1.85
N ARG A 10 -21.01 -7.15 2.59
CA ARG A 10 -20.57 -6.09 3.52
C ARG A 10 -20.37 -4.76 2.79
N LYS A 11 -19.82 -4.80 1.58
CA LYS A 11 -19.59 -3.60 0.77
C LYS A 11 -20.91 -2.93 0.39
N ALA A 12 -21.91 -3.73 0.01
CA ALA A 12 -23.25 -3.23 -0.28
C ALA A 12 -23.88 -2.58 0.96
N ALA A 13 -23.80 -3.23 2.13
CA ALA A 13 -24.35 -2.68 3.37
C ALA A 13 -23.73 -1.32 3.73
N VAL A 14 -22.41 -1.16 3.60
CA VAL A 14 -21.73 0.12 3.82
C VAL A 14 -22.19 1.19 2.83
N GLN A 15 -22.31 0.83 1.55
CA GLN A 15 -22.77 1.75 0.51
C GLN A 15 -24.20 2.24 0.77
N TRP A 16 -25.07 1.37 1.24
CA TRP A 16 -26.46 1.72 1.57
C TRP A 16 -26.54 2.69 2.74
N VAL A 17 -25.73 2.49 3.78
CA VAL A 17 -25.67 3.42 4.92
C VAL A 17 -25.16 4.79 4.47
N ALA A 18 -24.13 4.82 3.62
CA ALA A 18 -23.62 6.08 3.07
C ALA A 18 -24.69 6.81 2.23
N ASN A 19 -25.38 6.10 1.34
CA ASN A 19 -26.44 6.68 0.52
C ASN A 19 -27.63 7.15 1.38
N ALA A 20 -27.98 6.41 2.43
CA ALA A 20 -29.03 6.83 3.36
C ALA A 20 -28.64 8.12 4.09
N GLY A 21 -27.38 8.27 4.51
CA GLY A 21 -26.89 9.52 5.10
C GLY A 21 -27.03 10.72 4.17
N ALA A 22 -26.68 10.56 2.90
CA ALA A 22 -26.75 11.63 1.91
C ALA A 22 -28.19 12.05 1.53
N LEU A 23 -29.16 11.12 1.60
CA LEU A 23 -30.50 11.32 1.05
C LEU A 23 -31.63 11.43 2.09
N SER A 24 -31.40 11.07 3.35
CA SER A 24 -32.44 11.12 4.39
C SER A 24 -32.45 12.48 5.09
N SER A 25 -33.65 13.00 5.38
CA SER A 25 -33.80 14.11 6.31
C SER A 25 -33.50 13.63 7.73
N SER A 26 -32.93 14.52 8.55
CA SER A 26 -32.63 14.23 9.95
C SER A 26 -33.35 15.19 10.88
N ILE A 27 -33.79 14.71 12.04
CA ILE A 27 -34.46 15.53 13.03
C ILE A 27 -33.43 15.91 14.10
N THR A 28 -33.21 17.20 14.26
CA THR A 28 -32.33 17.73 15.32
C THR A 28 -32.92 17.43 16.71
N PRO A 29 -32.11 17.38 17.78
CA PRO A 29 -32.61 17.16 19.15
C PRO A 29 -33.66 18.19 19.61
N THR A 30 -33.71 19.36 18.96
CA THR A 30 -34.69 20.43 19.16
C THR A 30 -35.98 20.27 18.37
N GLY A 31 -36.12 19.20 17.57
CA GLY A 31 -37.31 18.89 16.79
C GLY A 31 -37.40 19.57 15.42
N SER A 32 -36.37 20.30 14.99
CA SER A 32 -36.31 20.89 13.65
C SER A 32 -35.82 19.87 12.63
N GLU A 33 -36.51 19.78 11.49
CA GLU A 33 -36.12 18.94 10.35
C GLU A 33 -35.00 19.60 9.56
N LEU A 34 -33.90 18.86 9.36
CA LEU A 34 -32.79 19.24 8.52
C LEU A 34 -32.97 18.53 7.17
N ALA A 35 -32.91 19.31 6.09
CA ALA A 35 -32.92 18.78 4.74
C ALA A 35 -31.75 17.78 4.55
N PRO A 36 -31.92 16.77 3.67
CA PRO A 36 -30.82 15.88 3.31
C PRO A 36 -29.63 16.67 2.75
N GLU A 37 -28.44 16.08 2.79
CA GLU A 37 -27.22 16.71 2.24
C GLU A 37 -27.33 16.95 0.73
N LEU A 38 -28.06 16.06 0.04
CA LEU A 38 -28.31 16.11 -1.39
C LEU A 38 -29.82 16.10 -1.69
N PRO A 39 -30.52 17.23 -1.50
CA PRO A 39 -31.98 17.32 -1.66
C PRO A 39 -32.46 17.02 -3.08
N ALA A 40 -31.79 17.53 -4.12
CA ALA A 40 -32.22 17.27 -5.50
C ALA A 40 -32.00 15.80 -5.89
N THR A 41 -30.94 15.19 -5.37
CA THR A 41 -30.64 13.76 -5.58
C THR A 41 -31.64 12.87 -4.85
N ALA A 42 -32.07 13.27 -3.64
CA ALA A 42 -33.06 12.55 -2.86
C ALA A 42 -34.43 12.55 -3.55
N GLU A 43 -34.84 13.70 -4.08
CA GLU A 43 -36.08 13.84 -4.85
C GLU A 43 -36.03 12.99 -6.13
N ALA A 44 -34.96 13.09 -6.92
CA ALA A 44 -34.81 12.32 -8.15
C ALA A 44 -34.80 10.79 -7.90
N LEU A 45 -34.26 10.33 -6.77
CA LEU A 45 -34.34 8.92 -6.38
C LEU A 45 -35.78 8.54 -5.99
N ALA A 46 -36.49 9.37 -5.24
CA ALA A 46 -37.86 9.13 -4.83
C ALA A 46 -38.83 9.06 -6.02
N GLU A 47 -38.59 9.86 -7.07
CA GLU A 47 -39.28 9.81 -8.35
C GLU A 47 -38.93 8.57 -9.20
N GLY A 48 -37.86 7.86 -8.85
CA GLY A 48 -37.34 6.75 -9.64
C GLY A 48 -36.60 7.18 -10.92
N ALA A 49 -36.25 8.47 -11.03
CA ALA A 49 -35.58 9.03 -12.20
C ALA A 49 -34.08 8.66 -12.25
N VAL A 50 -33.48 8.31 -11.11
CA VAL A 50 -32.08 7.90 -11.01
C VAL A 50 -31.93 6.61 -10.19
N SER A 51 -30.92 5.79 -10.51
CA SER A 51 -30.66 4.54 -9.80
C SER A 51 -29.74 4.73 -8.58
N VAL A 52 -29.64 3.72 -7.71
CA VAL A 52 -28.72 3.72 -6.55
C VAL A 52 -27.25 3.89 -6.95
N GLU A 53 -26.87 3.45 -8.15
CA GLU A 53 -25.53 3.68 -8.70
C GLU A 53 -25.32 5.16 -9.07
N HIS A 54 -26.35 5.84 -9.58
CA HIS A 54 -26.30 7.27 -9.85
C HIS A 54 -26.15 8.05 -8.56
N VAL A 55 -26.91 7.70 -7.51
CA VAL A 55 -26.77 8.30 -6.17
C VAL A 55 -25.34 8.20 -5.66
N THR A 56 -24.73 7.02 -5.79
CA THR A 56 -23.36 6.78 -5.34
C THR A 56 -22.36 7.65 -6.12
N ALA A 57 -22.55 7.76 -7.43
CA ALA A 57 -21.70 8.58 -8.28
C ALA A 57 -21.89 10.09 -8.05
N LEU A 58 -23.13 10.53 -7.83
CA LEU A 58 -23.48 11.92 -7.51
C LEU A 58 -22.92 12.33 -6.16
N ALA A 59 -23.12 11.52 -5.11
CA ALA A 59 -22.57 11.81 -3.78
C ALA A 59 -21.04 11.98 -3.82
N LYS A 60 -20.34 11.08 -4.51
CA LYS A 60 -18.88 11.17 -4.68
C LYS A 60 -18.44 12.39 -5.50
N ALA A 61 -19.21 12.79 -6.51
CA ALA A 61 -18.90 13.98 -7.30
C ALA A 61 -19.13 15.27 -6.49
N MET A 62 -20.21 15.30 -5.70
CA MET A 62 -20.61 16.45 -4.89
C MET A 62 -19.67 16.72 -3.70
N GLU A 63 -18.86 15.76 -3.24
CA GLU A 63 -17.79 16.01 -2.25
C GLU A 63 -16.82 17.13 -2.67
N LYS A 64 -16.66 17.35 -3.97
CA LYS A 64 -15.72 18.33 -4.55
C LYS A 64 -16.39 19.50 -5.24
N LEU A 65 -17.72 19.55 -5.19
CA LEU A 65 -18.52 20.57 -5.87
C LEU A 65 -19.28 21.39 -4.83
N PRO A 66 -19.54 22.68 -5.12
CA PRO A 66 -20.39 23.48 -4.27
C PRO A 66 -21.86 23.02 -4.38
N ALA A 67 -22.67 23.27 -3.35
CA ALA A 67 -24.05 22.76 -3.25
C ALA A 67 -24.95 23.21 -4.43
N GLU A 68 -24.68 24.38 -5.01
CA GLU A 68 -25.41 24.94 -6.15
C GLU A 68 -25.26 24.10 -7.42
N ALA A 69 -24.22 23.26 -7.51
CA ALA A 69 -24.00 22.39 -8.66
C ALA A 69 -24.89 21.13 -8.65
N GLU A 70 -25.56 20.83 -7.53
CA GLU A 70 -26.31 19.58 -7.36
C GLU A 70 -27.40 19.43 -8.42
N THR A 71 -28.21 20.47 -8.65
CA THR A 71 -29.31 20.43 -9.62
C THR A 71 -28.81 20.11 -11.03
N ALA A 72 -27.72 20.75 -11.46
CA ALA A 72 -27.14 20.51 -12.78
C ALA A 72 -26.57 19.08 -12.91
N MET A 73 -26.00 18.54 -11.84
CA MET A 73 -25.50 17.17 -11.79
C MET A 73 -26.64 16.14 -11.84
N VAL A 74 -27.75 16.41 -11.15
CA VAL A 74 -28.95 15.55 -11.16
C VAL A 74 -29.63 15.57 -12.53
N ASP A 75 -29.78 16.73 -13.16
CA ASP A 75 -30.35 16.85 -14.51
C ASP A 75 -29.51 16.04 -15.52
N PHE A 76 -28.19 16.12 -15.45
CA PHE A 76 -27.32 15.30 -16.27
C PHE A 76 -27.47 13.79 -15.99
N ALA A 77 -27.59 13.40 -14.72
CA ALA A 77 -27.76 12.01 -14.29
C ALA A 77 -29.10 11.39 -14.71
N ARG A 78 -30.14 12.20 -14.97
CA ARG A 78 -31.42 11.72 -15.49
C ARG A 78 -31.32 11.23 -16.94
N GLU A 79 -30.40 11.80 -17.71
CA GLU A 79 -30.25 11.53 -19.15
C GLU A 79 -29.10 10.56 -19.47
N HIS A 80 -28.18 10.33 -18.51
CA HIS A 80 -26.92 9.65 -18.75
C HIS A 80 -26.63 8.52 -17.75
N PRO A 81 -25.89 7.46 -18.16
CA PRO A 81 -25.53 6.36 -17.28
C PRO A 81 -24.56 6.77 -16.15
N PRO A 82 -24.49 6.03 -15.04
CA PRO A 82 -23.77 6.46 -13.84
C PRO A 82 -22.25 6.56 -14.04
N GLY A 83 -21.70 5.81 -15.01
CA GLY A 83 -20.26 5.81 -15.31
C GLY A 83 -19.71 7.14 -15.82
N VAL A 84 -20.55 8.01 -16.39
CA VAL A 84 -20.10 9.30 -16.95
C VAL A 84 -20.25 10.47 -15.97
N ILE A 85 -21.03 10.31 -14.90
CA ILE A 85 -21.29 11.35 -13.88
C ILE A 85 -19.99 11.84 -13.26
N GLY A 86 -19.06 10.93 -12.93
CA GLY A 86 -17.79 11.30 -12.33
C GLY A 86 -16.88 12.11 -13.26
N LYS A 87 -17.02 11.97 -14.58
CA LYS A 87 -16.29 12.81 -15.55
C LYS A 87 -16.98 14.18 -15.66
N PHE A 88 -18.29 14.19 -15.83
CA PHE A 88 -19.05 15.43 -15.90
C PHE A 88 -18.87 16.30 -14.65
N GLY A 89 -18.87 15.70 -13.45
CA GLY A 89 -18.58 16.43 -12.21
C GLY A 89 -17.19 17.05 -12.17
N LYS A 90 -16.17 16.44 -12.80
CA LYS A 90 -14.84 17.06 -12.96
C LYS A 90 -14.89 18.23 -13.94
N ASP A 91 -15.64 18.10 -15.02
CA ASP A 91 -15.80 19.16 -16.02
C ASP A 91 -16.55 20.37 -15.41
N VAL A 92 -17.58 20.12 -14.59
CA VAL A 92 -18.30 21.13 -13.81
C VAL A 92 -17.40 21.76 -12.76
N ALA A 93 -16.61 20.97 -12.02
CA ALA A 93 -15.64 21.48 -11.07
C ALA A 93 -14.60 22.37 -11.77
N TYR A 94 -14.11 21.96 -12.93
CA TYR A 94 -13.17 22.75 -13.72
C TYR A 94 -13.78 24.06 -14.21
N ALA A 95 -15.05 24.05 -14.62
CA ALA A 95 -15.76 25.25 -15.04
C ALA A 95 -16.05 26.23 -13.89
N LEU A 96 -16.41 25.71 -12.70
CA LEU A 96 -16.75 26.53 -11.52
C LEU A 96 -15.51 26.99 -10.74
N CYS A 97 -14.46 26.18 -10.68
CA CYS A 97 -13.25 26.42 -9.90
C CYS A 97 -12.09 27.00 -10.73
N GLN A 98 -12.38 27.82 -11.76
CA GLN A 98 -11.34 28.52 -12.54
C GLN A 98 -10.48 29.50 -11.71
N ASN A 99 -10.84 29.75 -10.44
CA ASN A 99 -10.15 30.65 -9.53
C ASN A 99 -9.47 29.96 -8.33
N ASP A 100 -9.40 28.61 -8.32
CA ASP A 100 -8.58 27.92 -7.32
C ASP A 100 -7.09 28.22 -7.62
N PRO A 101 -6.23 28.54 -6.64
CA PRO A 101 -4.79 28.47 -6.86
C PRO A 101 -4.46 27.17 -7.59
N GLU A 102 -3.67 27.28 -8.67
CA GLU A 102 -3.12 26.15 -9.42
C GLU A 102 -2.81 25.01 -8.44
N PRO A 103 -3.18 23.75 -8.73
CA PRO A 103 -2.77 22.64 -7.90
C PRO A 103 -1.24 22.73 -7.82
N ARG A 104 -0.72 23.26 -6.70
CA ARG A 104 0.70 23.14 -6.41
C ARG A 104 0.93 21.66 -6.48
N ASP A 105 1.82 21.22 -7.38
CA ASP A 105 2.31 19.85 -7.37
C ASP A 105 2.53 19.52 -5.90
N ALA A 106 1.71 18.59 -5.39
CA ALA A 106 1.78 18.23 -3.98
C ALA A 106 3.25 17.95 -3.72
N GLU A 107 3.85 18.64 -2.73
CA GLU A 107 5.25 18.40 -2.41
C GLU A 107 5.42 16.88 -2.33
N PRO A 108 6.25 16.29 -3.21
CA PRO A 108 6.30 14.85 -3.34
C PRO A 108 6.56 14.29 -1.96
N GLU A 109 5.67 13.42 -1.50
CA GLU A 109 5.81 12.82 -0.17
C GLU A 109 7.23 12.26 -0.06
N PRO A 110 7.98 12.60 1.00
CA PRO A 110 9.36 12.15 1.11
C PRO A 110 9.37 10.63 1.04
N LEU A 111 10.12 10.08 0.09
CA LEU A 111 10.29 8.64 -0.04
C LEU A 111 11.03 8.14 1.20
N VAL A 112 10.29 7.55 2.14
CA VAL A 112 10.87 6.98 3.36
C VAL A 112 11.34 5.57 3.09
N ASN A 113 12.58 5.27 3.48
CA ASN A 113 13.12 3.91 3.44
C ASN A 113 12.34 2.99 4.38
N GLN A 114 11.81 1.88 3.86
CA GLN A 114 11.05 0.90 4.62
C GLN A 114 11.70 -0.48 4.50
N LEU A 115 11.79 -1.20 5.62
CA LEU A 115 12.34 -2.55 5.67
C LEU A 115 11.41 -3.48 6.47
N MET A 116 10.90 -4.52 5.83
CA MET A 116 10.13 -5.59 6.44
C MET A 116 10.96 -6.86 6.50
N LYS A 117 10.97 -7.51 7.67
CA LYS A 117 11.72 -8.74 7.96
C LYS A 117 10.77 -9.79 8.52
N SER A 118 10.77 -10.99 7.97
CA SER A 118 9.95 -12.11 8.46
C SER A 118 10.72 -13.42 8.36
N TRP A 119 10.83 -14.14 9.47
CA TRP A 119 11.40 -15.48 9.50
C TRP A 119 10.36 -16.52 9.06
N LYS A 120 10.73 -17.39 8.12
CA LYS A 120 9.92 -18.52 7.66
C LYS A 120 10.83 -19.68 7.28
N ASN A 121 10.58 -20.87 7.86
CA ASN A 121 11.27 -22.11 7.51
C ASN A 121 12.82 -21.99 7.56
N GLY A 122 13.38 -21.34 8.58
CA GLY A 122 14.84 -21.15 8.71
C GLY A 122 15.44 -20.11 7.75
N GLN A 123 14.61 -19.36 7.02
CA GLN A 123 15.05 -18.31 6.11
C GLN A 123 14.47 -16.95 6.55
N LEU A 124 15.28 -15.91 6.43
CA LEU A 124 14.84 -14.54 6.63
C LEU A 124 14.35 -13.95 5.30
N GLU A 125 13.03 -13.73 5.17
CA GLU A 125 12.44 -12.97 4.08
C GLU A 125 12.61 -11.47 4.36
N VAL A 126 13.29 -10.76 3.47
CA VAL A 126 13.53 -9.31 3.55
C VAL A 126 12.84 -8.61 2.38
N LYS A 127 12.04 -7.57 2.67
CA LYS A 127 11.44 -6.67 1.67
C LYS A 127 11.81 -5.24 1.99
N ALA A 128 12.38 -4.54 1.01
CA ALA A 128 12.82 -3.16 1.16
C ALA A 128 12.17 -2.25 0.12
N LEU A 129 11.78 -1.04 0.56
CA LEU A 129 11.51 0.09 -0.31
C LEU A 129 12.56 1.14 0.01
N LEU A 130 13.37 1.50 -0.98
CA LEU A 130 14.46 2.45 -0.82
C LEU A 130 14.18 3.72 -1.62
N ASP A 131 14.57 4.87 -1.08
CA ASP A 131 14.61 6.13 -1.78
C ASP A 131 15.57 6.05 -2.97
N THR A 132 15.46 6.99 -3.91
CA THR A 132 16.20 6.94 -5.17
C THR A 132 17.72 6.86 -4.97
N VAL A 133 18.27 7.57 -3.97
CA VAL A 133 19.72 7.61 -3.74
C VAL A 133 20.17 6.30 -3.09
N THR A 134 19.49 5.85 -2.04
CA THR A 134 19.83 4.61 -1.34
C THR A 134 19.63 3.38 -2.22
N GLY A 135 18.56 3.35 -3.03
CA GLY A 135 18.28 2.29 -4.00
C GLY A 135 19.36 2.19 -5.07
N ALA A 136 19.77 3.32 -5.65
CA ALA A 136 20.86 3.35 -6.63
C ALA A 136 22.20 2.91 -6.02
N ALA A 137 22.50 3.33 -4.79
CA ALA A 137 23.71 2.90 -4.08
C ALA A 137 23.69 1.38 -3.79
N PHE A 138 22.54 0.85 -3.38
CA PHE A 138 22.36 -0.58 -3.14
C PHE A 138 22.56 -1.41 -4.41
N GLU A 139 21.96 -1.01 -5.54
CA GLU A 139 22.17 -1.66 -6.83
C GLU A 139 23.66 -1.62 -7.24
N ALA A 140 24.30 -0.45 -7.14
CA ALA A 140 25.71 -0.29 -7.49
C ALA A 140 26.66 -1.18 -6.65
N MET A 141 26.31 -1.46 -5.39
CA MET A 141 27.06 -2.39 -4.54
C MET A 141 26.82 -3.86 -4.90
N LEU A 142 25.58 -4.23 -5.27
CA LEU A 142 25.23 -5.61 -5.62
C LEU A 142 25.75 -6.02 -6.99
N ASP A 143 25.69 -5.12 -7.97
CA ASP A 143 26.07 -5.38 -9.36
C ASP A 143 27.42 -6.10 -9.52
N PRO A 144 28.55 -5.63 -8.93
CA PRO A 144 29.83 -6.32 -9.05
C PRO A 144 29.84 -7.72 -8.42
N LEU A 145 29.06 -7.94 -7.37
CA LEU A 145 28.99 -9.21 -6.63
C LEU A 145 28.07 -10.23 -7.32
N ALA A 146 27.03 -9.77 -8.01
CA ALA A 146 26.03 -10.59 -8.69
C ALA A 146 26.38 -10.96 -10.14
N LYS A 147 27.53 -10.48 -10.65
CA LYS A 147 28.00 -10.81 -12.00
C LYS A 147 28.05 -12.32 -12.20
N PRO A 148 27.56 -12.83 -13.36
CA PRO A 148 27.80 -14.22 -13.75
C PRO A 148 29.30 -14.52 -13.62
N ARG A 149 29.66 -15.69 -13.08
CA ARG A 149 31.04 -16.17 -13.02
C ARG A 149 31.39 -17.16 -14.15
N PRO A 150 31.53 -16.73 -15.41
CA PRO A 150 32.32 -17.45 -16.42
C PRO A 150 33.71 -16.84 -16.64
N ASP A 151 34.12 -15.81 -15.88
CA ASP A 151 35.36 -15.04 -16.10
C ASP A 151 36.60 -15.58 -15.35
N THR A 152 36.43 -16.62 -14.53
CA THR A 152 37.55 -17.36 -13.94
C THR A 152 38.00 -18.41 -14.94
N SER A 153 39.17 -18.23 -15.55
CA SER A 153 39.74 -19.18 -16.51
C SER A 153 39.72 -20.62 -15.96
N GLY A 154 38.88 -21.48 -16.52
CA GLY A 154 38.82 -22.92 -16.20
C GLY A 154 37.57 -23.39 -15.45
N GLN A 155 36.67 -22.50 -15.01
CA GLN A 155 35.34 -22.89 -14.53
C GLN A 155 34.33 -22.57 -15.63
N GLY A 156 33.54 -23.56 -16.04
CA GLY A 156 32.59 -23.43 -17.15
C GLY A 156 31.52 -22.35 -16.92
N PRO A 157 30.49 -22.27 -17.79
CA PRO A 157 29.47 -21.24 -17.69
C PRO A 157 28.75 -21.28 -16.32
N ASP A 158 28.50 -20.11 -15.74
CA ASP A 158 27.73 -19.98 -14.50
C ASP A 158 26.26 -20.37 -14.74
N LEU A 159 25.84 -21.50 -14.17
CA LEU A 159 24.50 -22.06 -14.33
C LEU A 159 23.47 -21.45 -13.38
N ARG A 160 23.88 -20.63 -12.41
CA ARG A 160 22.98 -20.02 -11.44
C ARG A 160 22.07 -19.00 -12.11
N SER A 161 20.81 -18.98 -11.69
CA SER A 161 19.86 -17.96 -12.09
C SER A 161 20.30 -16.57 -11.61
N ARG A 162 19.77 -15.52 -12.23
CA ARG A 162 20.03 -14.14 -11.81
C ARG A 162 19.65 -13.92 -10.35
N THR A 163 18.48 -14.40 -9.94
CA THR A 163 17.97 -14.26 -8.57
C THR A 163 18.85 -14.96 -7.54
N GLU A 164 19.37 -16.16 -7.85
CA GLU A 164 20.31 -16.85 -6.97
C GLU A 164 21.62 -16.06 -6.83
N ARG A 165 22.15 -15.49 -7.91
CA ARG A 165 23.38 -14.66 -7.85
C ARG A 165 23.17 -13.38 -7.08
N GLU A 166 22.03 -12.71 -7.24
CA GLU A 166 21.69 -11.50 -6.47
C GLU A 166 21.52 -11.82 -4.98
N GLY A 167 20.92 -12.97 -4.64
CA GLY A 167 20.84 -13.44 -3.25
C GLY A 167 22.19 -13.73 -2.61
N GLU A 168 23.08 -14.43 -3.32
CA GLU A 168 24.47 -14.67 -2.89
C GLU A 168 25.27 -13.36 -2.77
N ALA A 169 25.09 -12.44 -3.72
CA ALA A 169 25.70 -11.12 -3.69
C ALA A 169 25.26 -10.32 -2.46
N PHE A 170 23.98 -10.40 -2.11
CA PHE A 170 23.47 -9.78 -0.88
C PHE A 170 24.06 -10.40 0.37
N ALA A 171 24.18 -11.74 0.44
CA ALA A 171 24.83 -12.41 1.56
C ALA A 171 26.31 -12.01 1.69
N GLU A 172 27.04 -11.91 0.58
CA GLU A 172 28.43 -11.45 0.59
C GLU A 172 28.54 -9.98 1.02
N LEU A 173 27.62 -9.11 0.60
CA LEU A 173 27.57 -7.72 1.05
C LEU A 173 27.40 -7.62 2.57
N VAL A 174 26.52 -8.44 3.16
CA VAL A 174 26.36 -8.53 4.62
C VAL A 174 27.66 -8.99 5.28
N ASN A 175 28.32 -10.01 4.75
CA ASN A 175 29.60 -10.48 5.27
C ASN A 175 30.71 -9.43 5.17
N LEU A 176 30.79 -8.68 4.08
CA LEU A 176 31.74 -7.58 3.90
C LEU A 176 31.50 -6.49 4.94
N MET A 177 30.24 -6.14 5.21
CA MET A 177 29.87 -5.16 6.23
C MET A 177 30.25 -5.62 7.64
N MET A 178 29.99 -6.89 7.96
CA MET A 178 30.39 -7.50 9.23
C MET A 178 31.91 -7.48 9.43
N ARG A 179 32.69 -7.62 8.36
CA ARG A 179 34.17 -7.57 8.40
C ARG A 179 34.74 -6.16 8.41
N ALA A 180 33.98 -5.15 7.96
CA ALA A 180 34.46 -3.77 7.83
C ALA A 180 34.64 -3.06 9.18
N ASP A 181 34.13 -3.63 10.28
CA ASP A 181 34.21 -3.09 11.64
C ASP A 181 33.71 -1.62 11.73
N GLN A 182 32.75 -1.26 10.87
CA GLN A 182 32.09 0.05 10.87
C GLN A 182 30.65 -0.01 11.39
N LEU A 183 30.24 -1.16 11.94
CA LEU A 183 28.92 -1.30 12.53
C LEU A 183 28.92 -0.62 13.91
N PRO A 184 27.88 0.14 14.27
CA PRO A 184 27.75 0.69 15.60
C PRO A 184 27.76 -0.42 16.66
N GLU A 185 28.39 -0.14 17.80
CA GLU A 185 28.39 -1.06 18.92
C GLU A 185 26.96 -1.28 19.45
N HIS A 186 26.62 -2.53 19.72
CA HIS A 186 25.41 -2.88 20.46
C HIS A 186 25.81 -3.16 21.91
N GLY A 187 25.53 -2.21 22.81
CA GLY A 187 25.82 -2.39 24.24
C GLY A 187 27.31 -2.34 24.62
N GLY A 188 28.15 -1.75 23.77
CA GLY A 188 29.61 -1.65 24.00
C GLY A 188 30.43 -2.79 23.38
N GLU A 189 29.78 -3.69 22.64
CA GLU A 189 30.44 -4.78 21.91
C GLU A 189 30.15 -4.69 20.39
N PRO A 190 31.09 -5.12 19.53
CA PRO A 190 30.85 -5.27 18.11
C PRO A 190 29.66 -6.20 17.84
N VAL A 191 28.98 -5.99 16.70
CA VAL A 191 27.88 -6.86 16.29
C VAL A 191 28.40 -8.29 16.09
N THR A 192 28.03 -9.19 16.99
CA THR A 192 28.39 -10.62 16.95
C THR A 192 27.14 -11.48 16.80
N LEU A 193 27.30 -12.64 16.18
CA LEU A 193 26.23 -13.65 16.02
C LEU A 193 26.55 -14.82 16.95
N THR A 194 25.66 -15.09 17.92
CA THR A 194 25.90 -16.14 18.91
C THR A 194 25.26 -17.45 18.47
N LEU A 195 26.07 -18.49 18.31
CA LEU A 195 25.63 -19.85 18.01
C LEU A 195 25.77 -20.73 19.25
N THR A 196 24.68 -21.39 19.64
CA THR A 196 24.68 -22.37 20.73
C THR A 196 24.52 -23.78 20.16
N MET A 197 25.50 -24.65 20.38
CA MET A 197 25.45 -26.07 20.00
C MET A 197 26.18 -26.95 21.02
N SER A 198 25.98 -28.27 20.94
CA SER A 198 26.77 -29.22 21.75
C SER A 198 28.25 -29.16 21.34
N TYR A 199 29.16 -29.29 22.30
CA TYR A 199 30.59 -29.34 22.01
C TYR A 199 30.95 -30.55 21.15
N ASP A 200 30.33 -31.71 21.41
CA ASP A 200 30.58 -32.94 20.65
C ASP A 200 30.16 -32.77 19.18
N ASP A 201 28.99 -32.17 18.94
CA ASP A 201 28.48 -31.82 17.61
C ASP A 201 29.44 -30.88 16.87
N LEU A 202 29.94 -29.84 17.56
CA LEU A 202 30.90 -28.88 16.99
C LEU A 202 32.22 -29.56 16.62
N ALA A 203 32.74 -30.40 17.51
CA ALA A 203 34.00 -31.10 17.32
C ALA A 203 33.92 -32.13 16.18
N GLU A 204 32.79 -32.80 16.04
CA GLU A 204 32.52 -33.78 14.99
C GLU A 204 32.06 -33.14 13.66
N GLN A 205 31.84 -31.82 13.63
CA GLN A 205 31.29 -31.06 12.49
C GLN A 205 29.93 -31.62 12.02
N VAL A 206 29.09 -32.03 12.98
CA VAL A 206 27.74 -32.56 12.76
C VAL A 206 26.75 -31.83 13.67
N GLY A 207 25.44 -32.01 13.44
CA GLY A 207 24.41 -31.52 14.37
C GLY A 207 23.64 -30.29 13.87
N GLN A 208 23.12 -29.49 14.80
CA GLN A 208 22.40 -28.24 14.54
C GLN A 208 22.76 -27.23 15.63
N ALA A 209 23.16 -26.03 15.24
CA ALA A 209 23.29 -24.89 16.14
C ALA A 209 21.99 -24.10 16.26
N MET A 210 21.80 -23.43 17.39
CA MET A 210 20.70 -22.50 17.63
C MET A 210 21.23 -21.07 17.71
N LEU A 211 20.60 -20.18 16.97
CA LEU A 211 20.85 -18.74 17.02
C LEU A 211 20.16 -18.10 18.23
N ASP A 212 20.60 -16.90 18.58
CA ASP A 212 20.07 -16.02 19.62
C ASP A 212 18.57 -15.72 19.43
N ASN A 213 18.08 -15.74 18.18
CA ASN A 213 16.67 -15.57 17.84
C ASN A 213 15.84 -16.87 17.88
N GLY A 214 16.45 -18.00 18.25
CA GLY A 214 15.81 -19.32 18.35
C GLY A 214 15.76 -20.12 17.04
N GLU A 215 16.26 -19.58 15.93
CA GLU A 215 16.34 -20.31 14.65
C GLU A 215 17.46 -21.36 14.69
N ARG A 216 17.28 -22.44 13.93
CA ARG A 216 18.25 -23.55 13.85
C ARG A 216 19.03 -23.49 12.56
N VAL A 217 20.34 -23.69 12.67
CA VAL A 217 21.29 -23.72 11.55
C VAL A 217 22.01 -25.08 11.59
N PRO A 218 22.18 -25.77 10.44
CA PRO A 218 22.97 -27.00 10.38
C PRO A 218 24.44 -26.78 10.70
#